data_AF-A0A1A8IBG3-F1
#
_entry.id   AF-A0A1A8IBG3-F1
#
_cell.length_a   1.000
_cell.length_b   1.000
_cell.length_c   1.000
_cell.angle_alpha   90.00
_cell.angle_beta   90.00
_cell.angle_gamma   90.00
#
_symmetry.space_group_name_H-M   'P 1'
#
loop_
_entity.id
_entity.type
_entity.pdbx_description
1 polymer ?
#
loop_
_entity_poly.entity_id
_entity_poly.type
_entity_poly.pdbx_seq_one_letter_code
_entity_poly.pdbx_strand_id
1 'polypeptide(L)' 'SPDTEVVQIQASDRDQHHLLTYSLYSSIDPNSMHLFRIHPTLGTIYTAQRLDHEACAQHVLTVIVKDQ' A
#
# COMPACT_ATOMS: atom_id res chain seq x y z
N SER A 1 -6.39 13.94 -2.79
CA SER A 1 -7.27 14.11 -1.60
C SER A 1 -7.17 12.86 -0.76
N PRO A 2 -7.60 12.84 0.52
CA PRO A 2 -7.78 11.58 1.24
C PRO A 2 -8.71 10.62 0.47
N ASP A 3 -8.54 9.31 0.71
CA ASP A 3 -9.33 8.22 0.14
C ASP A 3 -9.31 8.11 -1.40
N THR A 4 -8.36 8.77 -2.05
CA THR A 4 -8.09 8.54 -3.47
C THR A 4 -7.39 7.20 -3.66
N GLU A 5 -7.97 6.34 -4.50
CA GLU A 5 -7.32 5.12 -4.96
C GLU A 5 -6.09 5.47 -5.81
N VAL A 6 -4.97 4.83 -5.48
CA VAL A 6 -3.69 5.04 -6.17
C VAL A 6 -3.42 3.87 -7.11
N VAL A 7 -3.48 2.65 -6.58
CA VAL A 7 -3.17 1.42 -7.31
C VAL A 7 -3.73 0.21 -6.57
N GLN A 8 -4.17 -0.81 -7.29
CA GLN A 8 -4.42 -2.14 -6.75
C GLN A 8 -3.27 -3.07 -7.09
N ILE A 9 -2.68 -3.70 -6.08
CA ILE A 9 -1.67 -4.75 -6.28
C ILE A 9 -2.28 -6.14 -6.13
N GLN A 10 -1.72 -7.10 -6.84
CA GLN A 10 -2.10 -8.51 -6.78
C GLN A 10 -0.87 -9.37 -6.58
N ALA A 11 -1.02 -10.38 -5.72
CA ALA A 11 -0.08 -11.47 -5.55
C ALA A 11 -0.83 -12.80 -5.74
N SER A 12 -0.09 -13.83 -6.12
CA SER A 12 -0.61 -15.18 -6.31
C SER A 12 0.41 -16.18 -5.76
N ASP A 13 -0.05 -17.12 -4.95
CA ASP A 13 0.71 -18.32 -4.57
C ASP A 13 0.04 -19.57 -5.20
N ARG A 14 0.69 -20.73 -5.13
CA ARG A 14 0.27 -21.99 -5.78
C ARG A 14 -0.79 -22.75 -4.99
N ASP A 15 -1.06 -22.31 -3.77
CA ASP A 15 -1.99 -22.84 -2.79
C ASP A 15 -3.44 -22.61 -3.25
N GLN A 16 -4.31 -23.57 -2.99
CA GLN A 16 -5.75 -23.37 -3.23
C GLN A 16 -6.37 -22.39 -2.22
N HIS A 17 -5.66 -22.08 -1.14
CA HIS A 17 -6.07 -21.19 -0.06
C HIS A 17 -5.56 -19.78 -0.36
N HIS A 18 -6.30 -19.02 -1.16
CA HIS A 18 -5.90 -17.67 -1.60
C HIS A 18 -6.08 -16.58 -0.52
N LEU A 19 -5.86 -16.88 0.76
CA LEU A 19 -6.05 -15.89 1.83
C LEU A 19 -4.80 -15.03 2.03
N LEU A 20 -4.52 -14.20 1.03
CA LEU A 20 -3.42 -13.27 1.08
C LEU A 20 -3.77 -12.04 1.92
N THR A 21 -2.88 -11.69 2.83
CA THR A 21 -2.97 -10.45 3.61
C THR A 21 -1.88 -9.47 3.17
N TYR A 22 -2.29 -8.28 2.75
CA TYR A 22 -1.43 -7.21 2.28
C TYR A 22 -1.16 -6.17 3.37
N SER A 23 0.10 -5.72 3.52
CA SER A 23 0.44 -4.62 4.43
C SER A 23 1.60 -3.75 3.95
N LEU A 24 1.53 -2.44 4.24
CA LEU A 24 2.66 -1.53 4.07
C LEU A 24 3.69 -1.86 5.16
N TYR A 25 4.90 -2.20 4.76
CA TYR A 25 5.96 -2.62 5.67
C TYR A 25 6.92 -1.49 6.01
N SER A 26 7.37 -0.76 4.99
CA SER A 26 8.32 0.34 5.16
C SER A 26 8.24 1.33 3.99
N SER A 27 8.95 2.44 4.13
CA SER A 27 9.15 3.42 3.07
C SER A 27 10.57 3.98 3.14
N ILE A 28 11.04 4.58 2.03
CA ILE A 28 12.33 5.30 2.04
C ILE A 28 12.23 6.57 2.91
N ASP A 29 11.18 7.37 2.72
CA ASP A 29 10.82 8.45 3.65
C ASP A 29 9.79 7.93 4.65
N PRO A 30 10.11 7.81 5.95
CA PRO A 30 9.18 7.34 6.98
C PRO A 30 7.84 8.10 7.02
N ASN A 31 7.83 9.39 6.66
CA ASN A 31 6.59 10.18 6.63
C ASN A 31 5.56 9.61 5.64
N SER A 32 6.03 8.95 4.58
CA SER A 32 5.15 8.32 3.58
C SER A 32 4.27 7.23 4.20
N MET A 33 4.68 6.58 5.30
CA MET A 33 3.85 5.58 5.98
C MET A 33 2.54 6.15 6.54
N HIS A 34 2.47 7.46 6.80
CA HIS A 34 1.26 8.13 7.29
C HIS A 34 0.39 8.71 6.16
N LEU A 35 0.92 8.78 4.94
CA LEU A 35 0.25 9.37 3.78
C LEU A 35 -0.53 8.33 2.96
N PHE A 36 -0.27 7.04 3.17
CA PHE A 36 -0.90 5.94 2.44
C PHE A 36 -1.43 4.88 3.38
N ARG A 37 -2.46 4.16 2.92
CA ARG A 37 -3.01 2.95 3.55
C ARG A 37 -3.26 1.89 2.49
N ILE A 38 -3.17 0.62 2.86
CA ILE A 38 -3.50 -0.50 1.97
C ILE A 38 -4.69 -1.28 2.54
N HIS A 39 -5.62 -1.66 1.67
CA HIS A 39 -6.70 -2.57 2.06
C HIS A 39 -6.13 -3.99 2.25
N PRO A 40 -6.30 -4.62 3.43
CA PRO A 40 -5.57 -5.83 3.78
C PRO A 40 -5.97 -7.06 2.93
N THR A 41 -7.19 -7.09 2.39
CA THR A 41 -7.65 -8.17 1.51
C THR A 41 -7.56 -7.84 0.01
N LEU A 42 -7.95 -6.63 -0.40
CA LEU A 42 -8.02 -6.25 -1.82
C LEU A 42 -6.68 -5.83 -2.42
N GLY A 43 -5.68 -5.48 -1.60
CA GLY A 43 -4.41 -4.95 -2.06
C GLY A 43 -4.48 -3.53 -2.61
N THR A 44 -5.62 -2.85 -2.52
CA THR A 44 -5.76 -1.47 -3.01
C THR A 44 -5.08 -0.47 -2.06
N ILE A 45 -4.16 0.31 -2.59
CA ILE A 45 -3.51 1.43 -1.92
C ILE A 45 -4.35 2.68 -2.13
N TYR A 46 -4.60 3.39 -1.03
CA TYR A 46 -5.27 4.68 -1.01
C TYR A 46 -4.38 5.71 -0.35
N THR A 47 -4.53 6.96 -0.75
CA THR A 47 -4.04 8.09 0.06
C THR A 47 -4.80 8.16 1.39
N ALA A 48 -4.10 8.20 2.51
CA ALA A 48 -4.67 8.47 3.82
C ALA A 48 -4.82 9.98 4.09
N GLN A 49 -3.98 10.80 3.45
CA GLN A 49 -3.95 12.25 3.60
C GLN A 49 -3.76 12.93 2.24
N ARG A 50 -3.88 14.25 2.20
CA ARG A 50 -3.55 15.03 1.00
C ARG A 50 -2.04 14.98 0.76
N LEU A 51 -1.65 14.69 -0.48
CA LEU A 51 -0.26 14.76 -0.92
C LEU A 51 0.07 16.19 -1.39
N ASP A 52 1.29 16.61 -1.08
CA ASP A 52 1.90 17.84 -1.56
C ASP A 52 3.08 17.43 -2.46
N HIS A 53 2.91 17.60 -3.77
CA HIS A 53 3.87 17.14 -4.76
C HIS A 53 5.14 18.00 -4.73
N GLU A 54 5.01 19.28 -4.40
CA GLU A 54 6.13 20.21 -4.25
C GLU A 54 6.98 19.85 -3.02
N ALA A 55 6.37 19.33 -1.96
CA ALA A 55 7.08 18.84 -0.78
C ALA A 55 7.73 17.46 -1.01
N CYS A 56 7.05 16.54 -1.70
CA CYS A 56 7.56 15.21 -2.02
C CYS A 56 7.00 14.71 -3.36
N ALA A 57 7.86 14.68 -4.38
CA ALA A 57 7.45 14.26 -5.72
C ALA A 57 7.34 12.73 -5.87
N GLN A 58 8.00 11.96 -5.00
CA GLN A 58 8.04 10.49 -5.10
C GLN A 58 7.98 9.82 -3.73
N HIS A 59 7.01 8.94 -3.58
CA HIS A 59 6.90 8.04 -2.43
C HIS A 59 7.30 6.62 -2.85
N VAL A 60 8.23 6.02 -2.12
CA VAL A 60 8.67 4.63 -2.33
C VAL A 60 8.24 3.82 -1.13
N LEU A 61 7.31 2.89 -1.35
CA LEU A 61 6.71 2.04 -0.33
C LEU A 61 7.11 0.58 -0.58
N THR A 62 7.45 -0.14 0.49
CA THR A 62 7.61 -1.59 0.49
C THR A 62 6.32 -2.22 0.99
N VAL A 63 5.73 -3.09 0.17
CA VAL A 63 4.54 -3.86 0.53
C VAL A 63 4.95 -5.31 0.79
N ILE A 64 4.43 -5.90 1.85
CA ILE A 64 4.56 -7.34 2.09
C ILE A 64 3.20 -8.00 1.88
N VAL A 65 3.27 -9.22 1.36
CA VAL A 65 2.13 -10.11 1.24
C VAL A 65 2.44 -11.35 2.06
N LYS A 66 1.52 -11.72 2.93
CA LYS A 66 1.60 -12.94 3.73
C LYS A 66 0.50 -13.89 3.30
N ASP A 67 0.89 -15.11 2.99
CA ASP A 67 -0.02 -16.25 2.95
C ASP A 67 -0.25 -16.78 4.37
N GLN A 68 -1.40 -17.40 4.62
CA GLN A 68 -1.80 -17.88 5.95
C GLN A 68 -1.56 -19.38 6.15
#